data_AF-X0ZG53-F1
#
_entry.id   AF-X0ZG53-F1
#
_cell.length_a   1.000
_cell.length_b   1.000
_cell.length_c   1.000
_cell.angle_alpha   90.00
_cell.angle_beta   90.00
_cell.angle_gamma   90.00
#
_symmetry.space_group_name_H-M   'P 1'
#
loop_
_entity.id
_entity.type
_entity.pdbx_description
1 polymer ?
#
loop_
_entity_poly.entity_id
_entity_poly.type
_entity_poly.pdbx_seq_one_letter_code
_entity_poly.pdbx_strand_id
1 'polypeptide(L)'
;CIKNCSQEAIHFNENKKAEIDYQKCIGCGQCVAVCQYSAAVVGSDESGAMVQEKIAEYTYAALKDKPHFHISFIMNVSPYCDCWNYNDMAIVPDIGIAASFDPVALDRACVDLVNKTPIVKGSILEEKHFHSGEDKFGHVHIDTDWKIGLKYAEKIGLGTQNYDLIIVK
;
A
#
# COMPACT_ATOMS: atom_id res chain seq x y z
N CYS A 1 20.49 0.64 8.77
CA CYS A 1 19.47 0.51 9.84
C CYS A 1 19.76 1.48 11.00
N ILE A 2 20.93 1.45 11.65
CA ILE A 2 21.27 2.33 12.79
C ILE A 2 21.00 3.82 12.50
N LYS A 3 21.59 4.37 11.43
CA LYS A 3 21.40 5.78 11.04
C LYS A 3 19.96 6.18 10.71
N ASN A 4 19.09 5.21 10.40
CA ASN A 4 17.70 5.46 9.97
C ASN A 4 16.68 5.16 11.08
N CYS A 5 17.13 4.77 12.28
CA CYS A 5 16.22 4.53 13.41
C CYS A 5 15.96 5.84 14.15
N SER A 6 14.76 6.38 14.04
CA SER A 6 14.37 7.63 14.71
C SER A 6 14.31 7.52 16.25
N GLN A 7 14.22 6.29 16.78
CA GLN A 7 14.14 6.02 18.21
C GLN A 7 15.49 5.61 18.82
N GLU A 8 16.57 5.63 18.02
CA GLU A 8 17.89 5.15 18.44
C GLU A 8 17.87 3.72 19.03
N ALA A 9 16.92 2.89 18.58
CA ALA A 9 16.70 1.55 19.09
C ALA A 9 17.72 0.53 18.55
N ILE A 10 18.57 0.89 17.59
CA ILE A 10 19.48 -0.05 16.93
C ILE A 10 20.92 0.33 17.22
N HIS A 11 21.70 -0.63 17.70
CA HIS A 11 23.11 -0.45 18.05
C HIS A 11 23.93 -1.70 17.67
N PHE A 12 25.26 -1.59 17.71
CA PHE A 12 26.14 -2.75 17.55
C PHE A 12 26.35 -3.45 18.89
N ASN A 13 26.21 -4.77 18.92
CA ASN A 13 26.62 -5.58 20.06
C ASN A 13 28.13 -5.85 20.06
N GLU A 14 28.61 -6.60 21.06
CA GLU A 14 30.03 -6.93 21.23
C GLU A 14 30.66 -7.61 20.00
N ASN A 15 29.87 -8.37 19.24
CA ASN A 15 30.28 -9.05 18.02
C ASN A 15 30.17 -8.17 16.76
N LYS A 16 29.94 -6.87 16.90
CA LYS A 16 29.70 -5.91 15.81
C LYS A 16 28.50 -6.29 14.93
N LYS A 17 27.52 -7.01 15.47
CA LYS A 17 26.24 -7.27 14.81
C LYS A 17 25.22 -6.23 15.26
N ALA A 18 24.40 -5.75 14.32
CA ALA A 18 23.32 -4.85 14.65
C ALA A 18 22.25 -5.60 15.47
N GLU A 19 21.83 -5.00 16.58
CA GLU A 19 20.82 -5.51 17.51
C GLU A 19 19.76 -4.44 17.74
N ILE A 20 18.51 -4.88 17.95
CA ILE A 20 17.35 -4.01 18.15
C ILE A 20 16.91 -4.07 19.62
N ASP A 21 16.91 -2.93 20.29
CA ASP A 21 16.29 -2.73 21.59
C ASP A 21 14.77 -2.59 21.40
N TYR A 22 14.05 -3.68 21.64
CA TYR A 22 12.59 -3.73 21.49
C TYR A 22 11.82 -2.88 22.52
N GLN A 23 12.45 -2.41 23.60
CA GLN A 23 11.80 -1.48 24.53
C GLN A 23 11.68 -0.07 23.93
N LYS A 24 12.58 0.29 22.99
CA LYS A 24 12.54 1.57 22.26
C LYS A 24 11.92 1.45 20.87
N CYS A 25 11.85 0.24 20.33
CA CYS A 25 11.35 0.00 18.98
C CYS A 25 9.84 0.29 18.90
N ILE A 26 9.44 1.12 17.94
CA ILE A 26 8.03 1.45 17.67
C ILE A 26 7.44 0.67 16.48
N GLY A 27 8.18 -0.32 15.94
CA GLY A 27 7.70 -1.15 14.83
C GLY A 27 7.59 -0.41 13.48
N CYS A 28 8.32 0.69 13.26
CA CYS A 28 8.17 1.49 12.03
C CYS A 28 8.71 0.84 10.74
N GLY A 29 9.37 -0.31 10.82
CA GLY A 29 9.87 -1.06 9.65
C GLY A 29 11.05 -0.44 8.89
N GLN A 30 11.51 0.78 9.23
CA GLN A 30 12.62 1.46 8.54
C GLN A 30 13.91 0.63 8.49
N CYS A 31 14.18 -0.16 9.54
CA CYS A 31 15.36 -1.02 9.59
C CYS A 31 15.31 -2.17 8.59
N VAL A 32 14.12 -2.70 8.30
CA VAL A 32 13.86 -3.74 7.29
C VAL A 32 14.08 -3.15 5.90
N ALA A 33 13.45 -2.00 5.62
CA ALA A 33 13.51 -1.34 4.31
C ALA A 33 14.94 -0.96 3.88
N VAL A 34 15.79 -0.52 4.82
CA VAL A 34 17.14 -0.03 4.50
C VAL A 34 18.25 -1.09 4.64
N CYS A 35 17.90 -2.34 4.99
CA CYS A 35 18.91 -3.36 5.28
C CYS A 35 19.53 -3.93 4.01
N GLN A 36 20.81 -3.63 3.78
CA GLN A 36 21.56 -4.15 2.62
C GLN A 36 21.88 -5.65 2.70
N TYR A 37 21.66 -6.26 3.87
CA TYR A 37 21.99 -7.67 4.13
C TYR A 37 20.74 -8.54 4.34
N SER A 38 19.54 -7.97 4.19
CA SER A 38 18.27 -8.62 4.49
C SER A 38 18.22 -9.27 5.90
N ALA A 39 18.97 -8.71 6.84
CA ALA A 39 19.12 -9.26 8.19
C ALA A 39 18.00 -8.80 9.15
N ALA A 40 17.46 -7.60 8.91
CA ALA A 40 16.27 -7.13 9.61
C ALA A 40 15.05 -7.60 8.82
N VAL A 41 14.15 -8.34 9.49
CA VAL A 41 12.92 -8.86 8.91
C VAL A 41 11.73 -8.45 9.78
N VAL A 42 10.54 -8.47 9.19
CA VAL A 42 9.30 -8.28 9.93
C VAL A 42 9.10 -9.47 10.88
N GLY A 43 8.59 -9.22 12.09
CA GLY A 43 8.33 -10.28 13.07
C GLY A 43 7.30 -11.28 12.57
N SER A 44 7.31 -12.51 13.11
CA SER A 44 6.37 -13.58 12.73
C SER A 44 4.90 -13.20 12.88
N ASP A 45 4.63 -12.26 13.80
CA ASP A 45 3.29 -11.86 14.20
C ASP A 45 2.78 -10.67 13.37
N GLU A 46 3.53 -10.22 12.35
CA GLU A 46 3.18 -9.09 11.50
C GLU A 46 3.29 -9.50 10.02
N SER A 47 2.15 -9.57 9.34
CA SER A 47 2.08 -9.85 7.90
C SER A 47 1.48 -8.68 7.15
N GLY A 48 1.78 -8.57 5.85
CA GLY A 48 1.12 -7.60 4.97
C GLY A 48 -0.40 -7.73 4.96
N ALA A 49 -0.93 -8.93 5.27
CA ALA A 49 -2.36 -9.14 5.47
C ALA A 49 -2.87 -8.47 6.75
N MET A 50 -2.22 -8.71 7.89
CA MET A 50 -2.64 -8.13 9.18
C MET A 50 -2.63 -6.60 9.16
N VAL A 51 -1.64 -5.99 8.51
CA VAL A 51 -1.58 -4.52 8.36
C VAL A 51 -2.79 -4.00 7.60
N GLN A 52 -3.18 -4.66 6.51
CA GLN A 52 -4.37 -4.28 5.74
C GLN A 52 -5.67 -4.45 6.54
N GLU A 53 -5.80 -5.51 7.32
CA GLU A 53 -6.95 -5.72 8.21
C GLU A 53 -7.05 -4.61 9.26
N LYS A 54 -5.94 -4.29 9.93
CA LYS A 54 -5.87 -3.17 10.90
C LYS A 54 -6.22 -1.83 10.26
N ILE A 55 -5.76 -1.53 9.05
CA ILE A 55 -6.14 -0.29 8.34
C ILE A 55 -7.66 -0.20 8.17
N ALA A 56 -8.31 -1.31 7.79
CA ALA A 56 -9.77 -1.35 7.65
C ALA A 56 -10.48 -1.16 9.00
N GLU A 57 -10.01 -1.77 10.09
CA GLU A 57 -10.59 -1.59 11.44
C GLU A 57 -10.49 -0.15 11.93
N TYR A 58 -9.32 0.48 11.74
CA TYR A 58 -9.11 1.87 12.13
C TYR A 58 -9.97 2.82 11.29
N THR A 59 -10.09 2.56 9.99
CA THR A 59 -10.98 3.32 9.11
C THR A 59 -12.43 3.18 9.55
N TYR A 60 -12.88 1.96 9.85
CA TYR A 60 -14.21 1.71 10.39
C TYR A 60 -14.46 2.50 11.68
N ALA A 61 -13.54 2.44 12.63
CA ALA A 61 -13.65 3.20 13.88
C ALA A 61 -13.68 4.72 13.65
N ALA A 62 -12.94 5.23 12.68
CA ALA A 62 -12.92 6.66 12.35
C ALA A 62 -14.25 7.15 11.78
N LEU A 63 -14.89 6.34 10.92
CA LEU A 63 -16.11 6.69 10.17
C LEU A 63 -17.41 6.35 10.90
N LYS A 64 -17.38 5.39 11.83
CA LYS A 64 -18.56 4.91 12.53
C LYS A 64 -19.36 6.07 13.15
N ASP A 65 -20.66 6.05 12.91
CA ASP A 65 -21.65 7.04 13.39
C ASP A 65 -21.39 8.49 12.93
N LYS A 66 -20.62 8.68 11.84
CA LYS A 66 -20.33 10.00 11.26
C LYS A 66 -20.64 10.04 9.77
N PRO A 67 -21.21 11.15 9.26
CA PRO A 67 -21.30 11.36 7.82
C PRO A 67 -19.89 11.47 7.23
N HIS A 68 -19.67 10.82 6.09
CA HIS A 68 -18.39 10.80 5.41
C HIS A 68 -18.60 10.78 3.89
N PHE A 69 -17.67 11.42 3.18
CA PHE A 69 -17.61 11.45 1.74
C PHE A 69 -16.13 11.38 1.33
N HIS A 70 -15.82 10.49 0.40
CA HIS A 70 -14.45 10.14 0.06
C HIS A 70 -14.16 10.58 -1.37
N ILE A 71 -12.96 11.11 -1.59
CA ILE A 71 -12.47 11.56 -2.89
C ILE A 71 -11.07 11.00 -3.07
N SER A 72 -10.84 10.29 -4.18
CA SER A 72 -9.55 9.72 -4.55
C SER A 72 -9.05 10.37 -5.83
N PHE A 73 -7.79 10.83 -5.79
CA PHE A 73 -7.08 11.38 -6.93
C PHE A 73 -6.21 10.27 -7.52
N ILE A 74 -6.55 9.85 -8.74
CA ILE A 74 -5.84 8.78 -9.44
C ILE A 74 -4.90 9.44 -10.44
N MET A 75 -3.76 9.88 -9.94
CA MET A 75 -2.73 10.58 -10.70
C MET A 75 -1.34 10.13 -10.28
N ASN A 76 -0.38 10.18 -11.20
CA ASN A 76 1.02 9.77 -10.98
C ASN A 76 1.15 8.42 -10.24
N VAL A 77 0.38 7.40 -10.66
CA VAL A 77 0.37 6.10 -9.99
C VAL A 77 1.76 5.47 -10.06
N SER A 78 2.50 5.56 -8.96
CA SER A 78 3.91 5.22 -8.92
C SER A 78 4.12 3.74 -8.54
N PRO A 79 5.21 3.11 -9.01
CA PRO A 79 5.47 1.70 -8.69
C PRO A 79 6.01 1.50 -7.27
N TYR A 80 6.67 2.49 -6.67
CA TYR A 80 7.23 2.39 -5.33
C TYR A 80 6.50 3.29 -4.32
N CYS A 81 6.78 3.10 -3.04
CA CYS A 81 6.21 3.94 -2.00
C CYS A 81 6.75 5.38 -2.11
N ASP A 82 5.86 6.36 -2.25
CA ASP A 82 6.20 7.79 -2.34
C ASP A 82 6.82 8.36 -1.05
N CYS A 83 6.86 7.58 0.04
CA CYS A 83 7.61 7.94 1.24
C CYS A 83 9.13 7.87 1.05
N TRP A 84 9.60 7.26 -0.06
CA TRP A 84 11.01 7.20 -0.39
C TRP A 84 11.44 8.39 -1.26
N ASN A 85 12.72 8.77 -1.18
CA ASN A 85 13.24 9.94 -1.89
C ASN A 85 13.49 9.72 -3.40
N TYR A 86 13.14 8.55 -3.91
CA TYR A 86 13.16 8.24 -5.33
C TYR A 86 11.94 7.38 -5.65
N ASN A 87 11.42 7.55 -6.86
CA ASN A 87 10.44 6.67 -7.46
C ASN A 87 10.76 6.54 -8.95
N ASP A 88 10.27 5.48 -9.57
CA ASP A 88 10.35 5.33 -11.02
C ASP A 88 9.14 6.04 -11.68
N MET A 89 9.07 6.04 -13.00
CA MET A 89 7.95 6.66 -13.72
C MET A 89 6.61 5.99 -13.38
N ALA A 90 5.52 6.77 -13.51
CA ALA A 90 4.17 6.28 -13.26
C ALA A 90 3.83 5.09 -14.17
N ILE A 91 3.12 4.10 -13.62
CA ILE A 91 2.76 2.87 -14.32
C ILE A 91 1.56 3.05 -15.27
N VAL A 92 0.73 4.05 -15.01
CA VAL A 92 -0.40 4.49 -15.85
C VAL A 92 -0.43 6.02 -15.90
N PRO A 93 -0.96 6.64 -16.98
CA PRO A 93 -1.20 8.08 -17.02
C PRO A 93 -2.25 8.50 -15.98
N ASP A 94 -2.37 9.80 -15.74
CA ASP A 94 -3.40 10.37 -14.88
C ASP A 94 -4.80 10.00 -15.38
N ILE A 95 -5.63 9.48 -14.47
CA ILE A 95 -7.00 9.02 -14.76
C ILE A 95 -8.02 10.08 -14.33
N GLY A 96 -7.75 10.80 -13.24
CA GLY A 96 -8.60 11.89 -12.75
C GLY A 96 -9.05 11.69 -11.30
N ILE A 97 -10.28 12.07 -11.00
CA ILE A 97 -10.84 12.07 -9.63
C ILE A 97 -12.04 11.12 -9.58
N ALA A 98 -12.07 10.26 -8.58
CA ALA A 98 -13.24 9.44 -8.24
C ALA A 98 -13.75 9.84 -6.85
N ALA A 99 -15.06 9.70 -6.62
CA ALA A 99 -15.64 10.02 -5.33
C ALA A 99 -16.84 9.11 -5.01
N SER A 100 -17.06 8.84 -3.72
CA SER A 100 -18.15 8.00 -3.24
C SER A 100 -18.45 8.28 -1.77
N PHE A 101 -19.67 7.94 -1.34
CA PHE A 101 -20.01 7.83 0.08
C PHE A 101 -19.53 6.50 0.69
N ASP A 102 -19.31 5.48 -0.12
CA ASP A 102 -18.77 4.18 0.30
C ASP A 102 -17.25 4.13 0.00
N PRO A 103 -16.37 4.07 1.02
CA PRO A 103 -14.92 4.05 0.83
C PRO A 103 -14.42 2.76 0.18
N VAL A 104 -15.06 1.61 0.45
CA VAL A 104 -14.65 0.31 -0.11
C VAL A 104 -14.96 0.25 -1.60
N ALA A 105 -16.14 0.76 -1.98
CA ALA A 105 -16.54 0.87 -3.38
C ALA A 105 -15.61 1.84 -4.14
N LEU A 106 -15.19 2.93 -3.50
CA LEU A 106 -14.25 3.90 -4.09
C LEU A 106 -12.89 3.28 -4.36
N ASP A 107 -12.28 2.64 -3.35
CA ASP A 107 -10.97 2.01 -3.50
C ASP A 107 -11.01 0.91 -4.57
N ARG A 108 -12.10 0.13 -4.59
CA ARG A 108 -12.31 -0.88 -5.63
C ARG A 108 -12.38 -0.26 -7.02
N ALA A 109 -13.17 0.80 -7.19
CA ALA A 109 -13.30 1.50 -8.46
C ALA A 109 -11.97 2.09 -8.93
N CYS A 110 -11.17 2.66 -8.01
CA CYS A 110 -9.84 3.19 -8.32
C CYS A 110 -8.90 2.11 -8.85
N VAL A 111 -8.83 0.95 -8.19
CA VAL A 111 -8.00 -0.17 -8.64
C VAL A 111 -8.45 -0.69 -9.99
N ASP A 112 -9.76 -0.85 -10.19
CA ASP A 112 -10.31 -1.33 -11.46
C ASP A 112 -10.05 -0.32 -12.61
N LEU A 113 -10.10 0.99 -12.35
CA LEU A 113 -9.74 2.03 -13.32
C LEU A 113 -8.25 1.98 -13.69
N VAL A 114 -7.35 1.83 -12.71
CA VAL A 114 -5.91 1.67 -12.96
C VAL A 114 -5.65 0.40 -13.78
N ASN A 115 -6.26 -0.72 -13.42
CA ASN A 115 -6.09 -1.98 -14.13
C ASN A 115 -6.66 -1.96 -15.56
N LYS A 116 -7.70 -1.17 -15.84
CA LYS A 116 -8.23 -0.97 -17.21
C LYS A 116 -7.42 0.00 -18.06
N THR A 117 -6.71 0.93 -17.45
CA THR A 117 -5.94 1.97 -18.17
C THR A 117 -4.68 1.39 -18.82
N PRO A 118 -4.32 1.76 -20.06
CA PRO A 118 -3.07 1.34 -20.68
C PRO A 118 -1.84 1.77 -19.87
N ILE A 119 -0.79 0.96 -19.90
CA ILE A 119 0.47 1.30 -19.20
C ILE A 119 1.19 2.47 -19.88
N VAL A 120 2.00 3.19 -19.12
CA VAL A 120 3.01 4.09 -19.68
C VAL A 120 4.18 3.27 -20.22
N LYS A 121 4.57 3.53 -21.48
CA LYS A 121 5.74 2.89 -22.10
C LYS A 121 7.03 3.32 -21.39
N GLY A 122 7.94 2.38 -21.16
CA GLY A 122 9.16 2.57 -20.40
C GLY A 122 8.98 2.44 -18.88
N SER A 123 7.77 2.15 -18.39
CA SER A 123 7.56 1.88 -16.96
C SER A 123 8.02 0.47 -16.60
N ILE A 124 8.24 0.23 -15.31
CA ILE A 124 8.59 -1.10 -14.76
C ILE A 124 7.67 -2.24 -15.22
N LEU A 125 6.42 -1.95 -15.59
CA LEU A 125 5.49 -2.96 -16.09
C LEU A 125 5.91 -3.53 -17.46
N GLU A 126 6.61 -2.76 -18.29
CA GLU A 126 7.15 -3.23 -19.57
C GLU A 126 8.30 -4.22 -19.34
N GLU A 127 9.19 -3.92 -18.38
CA GLU A 127 10.29 -4.81 -17.97
C GLU A 127 9.78 -6.11 -17.36
N LYS A 128 8.65 -6.05 -16.65
CA LYS A 128 8.01 -7.20 -16.00
C LYS A 128 7.06 -7.99 -16.91
N HIS A 129 7.09 -7.75 -18.22
CA HIS A 129 6.29 -8.46 -19.23
C HIS A 129 4.78 -8.47 -18.93
N PHE A 130 4.24 -7.36 -18.44
CA PHE A 130 2.80 -7.22 -18.15
C PHE A 130 1.94 -7.36 -19.42
N HIS A 131 0.81 -8.07 -19.30
CA HIS A 131 -0.20 -8.19 -20.34
C HIS A 131 -1.53 -7.52 -19.96
N SER A 132 -2.21 -6.95 -20.96
CA SER A 132 -3.51 -6.30 -20.74
C SER A 132 -4.54 -7.27 -20.14
N GLY A 133 -5.21 -6.84 -19.07
CA GLY A 133 -6.17 -7.66 -18.32
C GLY A 133 -5.59 -8.29 -17.05
N GLU A 134 -4.28 -8.24 -16.86
CA GLU A 134 -3.64 -8.64 -15.61
C GLU A 134 -3.70 -7.53 -14.54
N ASP A 135 -3.41 -7.90 -13.30
CA ASP A 135 -3.42 -6.99 -12.15
C ASP A 135 -2.08 -6.27 -12.03
N LYS A 136 -2.04 -4.99 -12.41
CA LYS A 136 -0.81 -4.19 -12.46
C LYS A 136 -0.09 -4.17 -11.11
N PHE A 137 -0.83 -4.02 -10.02
CA PHE A 137 -0.25 -3.96 -8.67
C PHE A 137 0.43 -5.27 -8.27
N GLY A 138 -0.18 -6.41 -8.62
CA GLY A 138 0.42 -7.73 -8.39
C GLY A 138 1.68 -7.99 -9.22
N HIS A 139 1.77 -7.42 -10.44
CA HIS A 139 3.01 -7.48 -11.22
C HIS A 139 4.12 -6.62 -10.62
N VAL A 140 3.79 -5.40 -10.17
CA VAL A 140 4.79 -4.52 -9.53
C VAL A 140 5.30 -5.14 -8.24
N HIS A 141 4.41 -5.70 -7.40
CA HIS A 141 4.75 -6.27 -6.08
C HIS A 141 4.15 -7.67 -5.89
N ILE A 142 4.87 -8.69 -6.37
CA ILE A 142 4.42 -10.10 -6.39
C ILE A 142 4.11 -10.67 -5.00
N ASP A 143 4.78 -10.17 -3.97
CA ASP A 143 4.63 -10.62 -2.58
C ASP A 143 3.51 -9.90 -1.83
N THR A 144 2.70 -9.10 -2.52
CA THR A 144 1.61 -8.32 -1.92
C THR A 144 0.27 -8.63 -2.59
N ASP A 145 -0.80 -8.69 -1.80
CA ASP A 145 -2.17 -8.81 -2.30
C ASP A 145 -3.06 -7.73 -1.69
N TRP A 146 -3.35 -6.69 -2.48
CA TRP A 146 -4.23 -5.58 -2.11
C TRP A 146 -5.69 -6.02 -1.90
N LYS A 147 -6.08 -7.19 -2.44
CA LYS A 147 -7.46 -7.70 -2.33
C LYS A 147 -7.81 -8.09 -0.90
N ILE A 148 -6.81 -8.39 -0.06
CA ILE A 148 -7.00 -8.79 1.34
C ILE A 148 -7.71 -7.67 2.12
N GLY A 149 -7.20 -6.43 2.01
CA GLY A 149 -7.77 -5.28 2.68
C GLY A 149 -9.23 -5.02 2.30
N LEU A 150 -9.56 -5.03 1.01
CA LEU A 150 -10.94 -4.81 0.55
C LEU A 150 -11.89 -5.92 0.97
N LYS A 151 -11.47 -7.19 0.88
CA LYS A 151 -12.28 -8.33 1.34
C LYS A 151 -12.56 -8.24 2.84
N TYR A 152 -11.57 -7.86 3.63
CA TYR A 152 -11.74 -7.71 5.07
C TYR A 152 -12.62 -6.50 5.42
N ALA A 153 -12.42 -5.36 4.76
CA ALA A 153 -13.24 -4.16 4.92
C ALA A 153 -14.72 -4.45 4.64
N GLU A 154 -15.03 -5.17 3.57
CA GLU A 154 -16.39 -5.62 3.27
C GLU A 154 -16.92 -6.59 4.34
N LYS A 155 -16.11 -7.54 4.79
CA LYS A 155 -16.47 -8.51 5.86
C LYS A 155 -16.85 -7.84 7.17
N ILE A 156 -16.17 -6.76 7.57
CA ILE A 156 -16.48 -6.01 8.81
C ILE A 156 -17.59 -4.98 8.64
N GLY A 157 -18.14 -4.83 7.42
CA GLY A 157 -19.23 -3.91 7.12
C GLY A 157 -18.80 -2.45 6.98
N LEU A 158 -17.55 -2.18 6.57
CA LEU A 158 -17.08 -0.82 6.26
C LEU A 158 -17.71 -0.26 4.98
N GLY A 159 -18.09 -1.14 4.05
CA GLY A 159 -18.65 -0.80 2.75
C GLY A 159 -18.80 -2.05 1.90
N THR A 160 -19.05 -1.88 0.60
CA THR A 160 -19.11 -2.99 -0.36
C THR A 160 -18.13 -2.80 -1.51
N GLN A 161 -17.64 -3.90 -2.08
CA GLN A 161 -16.88 -3.86 -3.33
C GLN A 161 -17.77 -3.69 -4.56
N ASN A 162 -19.10 -3.82 -4.44
CA ASN A 162 -20.01 -3.61 -5.56
C ASN A 162 -20.23 -2.11 -5.77
N TYR A 163 -20.13 -1.65 -7.02
CA TYR A 163 -20.30 -0.24 -7.35
C TYR A 163 -20.83 -0.09 -8.77
N ASP A 164 -21.57 1.01 -8.98
CA ASP A 164 -21.95 1.49 -10.31
C ASP A 164 -21.12 2.72 -10.65
N LEU A 165 -20.39 2.69 -11.77
CA LEU A 165 -19.59 3.82 -12.21
C LEU A 165 -20.43 4.83 -12.98
N ILE A 166 -20.64 6.01 -12.38
CA ILE A 166 -21.32 7.14 -13.02
C ILE A 166 -20.27 8.14 -13.50
N ILE A 167 -20.20 8.36 -14.83
CA ILE A 167 -19.31 9.35 -15.41
C ILE A 167 -20.01 10.70 -15.44
N VAL A 168 -19.47 11.65 -14.69
CA VAL A 168 -19.91 13.06 -14.71
C VAL A 168 -19.05 13.81 -15.72
N LYS A 169 -19.69 14.54 -16.64
CA LYS A 169 -19.03 15.38 -17.65
C LYS A 169 -19.15 16.85 -17.28
#